data_AF-R9A726-F1
#
_entry.id   AF-R9A726-F1
#
_cell.length_a   1.000
_cell.length_b   1.000
_cell.length_c   1.000
_cell.angle_alpha   90.00
_cell.angle_beta   90.00
_cell.angle_gamma   90.00
#
_symmetry.space_group_name_H-M   'P 1'
#
loop_
_entity.id
_entity.type
_entity.pdbx_description
1 polymer ?
#
loop_
_entity_poly.entity_id
_entity_poly.type
_entity_poly.pdbx_seq_one_letter_code
_entity_poly.pdbx_strand_id
1 'polypeptide(L)'
;MIRKPVILSLFLLTTVIYPETERAAVPLKRGPSSDVLYFDFGETAPTSYLSVERLQEPKLEDLKLGFLEPTPGYYNGPDGGEVYQWAKNHYQWKRADGSVYTEWANGTFKLDFPAGIGFISAPASCNGCLPTLIWSYPDLTKITKYWLTHRKEYDYIHQKPLNFENYLLVNETKFGKPKLELGNYIFYGSEQWTEYLRVFGDFFKMKPFLQYMKSEFQLENRGKIPVLLFDKYEGIKEYIGADIPGGSEEGGFGGRDSISLCCGEKMPQATGNLEFDSDALRRVHFGVFYHEAVHNLEQISCLKIQSETGKIPQADILDPWFEEGLANYVEAKFYERKQFHIYNDAEKLIRENKVPKTFKSLLDAKYKDLLPYSIGPLLVKHIHETYGKEAIVSYQKETCVGTAPALALQNATGVSPDQILKDSLSRFEKEKDSVLRDGKKLQLAGYTVMNSKFPAEYKSFLEKGFALPESALEIKVYTQLPSLQKIFPAAVESFSSKLEGDFLGPGGSYFYLWKKGNYRWYGDTWEANVFPGNQILYRGSNFTLIEWEDGKKQYISPKGDSVIFFNLESKSYLDSDGKPVTP
;
A
#
# COMPACT_ATOMS: atom_id res chain seq x y z
N MET A 1 -36.19 71.41 -83.52
CA MET A 1 -34.87 71.99 -83.22
C MET A 1 -34.47 71.55 -81.82
N ILE A 2 -33.50 70.63 -81.71
CA ILE A 2 -32.11 70.83 -81.19
C ILE A 2 -32.08 70.81 -79.65
N ARG A 3 -31.29 70.04 -78.89
CA ARG A 3 -30.34 68.90 -79.02
C ARG A 3 -30.08 68.41 -77.57
N LYS A 4 -29.74 67.13 -77.37
CA LYS A 4 -29.17 66.55 -76.11
C LYS A 4 -27.77 67.09 -75.81
N PRO A 5 -27.24 66.95 -74.56
CA PRO A 5 -26.35 65.81 -74.24
C PRO A 5 -26.62 65.21 -72.83
N VAL A 6 -26.83 63.89 -72.64
CA VAL A 6 -25.84 62.82 -72.35
C VAL A 6 -24.55 63.28 -71.66
N ILE A 7 -24.51 63.17 -70.32
CA ILE A 7 -23.34 62.80 -69.51
C ILE A 7 -23.91 61.95 -68.36
N LEU A 8 -23.82 60.62 -68.41
CA LEU A 8 -22.70 59.87 -67.85
C LEU A 8 -22.59 59.99 -66.30
N SER A 9 -23.69 59.78 -65.57
CA SER A 9 -23.61 59.35 -64.16
C SER A 9 -23.36 57.84 -64.12
N LEU A 10 -22.11 57.49 -64.46
CA LEU A 10 -21.41 56.27 -64.05
C LEU A 10 -21.84 55.87 -62.62
N PHE A 11 -22.18 54.60 -62.41
CA PHE A 11 -21.25 53.67 -61.76
C PHE A 11 -20.61 54.22 -60.48
N LEU A 12 -21.43 54.38 -59.45
CA LEU A 12 -21.01 54.31 -58.04
C LEU A 12 -22.12 53.51 -57.32
N LEU A 13 -22.39 52.26 -57.70
CA LEU A 13 -21.79 51.11 -57.00
C LEU A 13 -20.45 51.45 -56.31
N THR A 14 -20.53 52.27 -55.26
CA THR A 14 -19.63 52.07 -54.13
C THR A 14 -20.11 50.81 -53.43
N THR A 15 -19.72 49.66 -53.98
CA THR A 15 -19.23 48.59 -53.11
C THR A 15 -18.27 49.29 -52.16
N VAL A 16 -18.71 49.49 -50.92
CA VAL A 16 -17.81 49.71 -49.80
C VAL A 16 -17.04 48.40 -49.70
N ILE A 17 -16.00 48.28 -50.53
CA ILE A 17 -14.86 47.45 -50.22
C ILE A 17 -14.32 48.15 -48.98
N TYR A 18 -14.73 47.67 -47.80
CA TYR A 18 -13.95 47.92 -46.60
C TYR A 18 -12.54 47.49 -46.99
N PRO A 19 -11.54 48.39 -47.06
CA PRO A 19 -10.19 47.91 -47.04
C PRO A 19 -10.10 47.14 -45.73
N GLU A 20 -9.84 45.83 -45.80
CA GLU A 20 -9.23 45.16 -44.66
C GLU A 20 -8.02 46.03 -44.32
N THR A 21 -8.14 46.86 -43.28
CA THR A 21 -6.99 47.55 -42.70
C THR A 21 -5.99 46.45 -42.46
N GLU A 22 -4.90 46.48 -43.24
CA GLU A 22 -3.87 45.46 -43.25
C GLU A 22 -3.43 45.24 -41.81
N ARG A 23 -3.85 44.12 -41.22
CA ARG A 23 -3.62 43.85 -39.80
C ARG A 23 -2.11 43.83 -39.59
N ALA A 24 -1.65 44.53 -38.55
CA ALA A 24 -0.22 44.58 -38.25
C ALA A 24 0.32 43.14 -38.08
N ALA A 25 1.42 42.85 -38.78
CA ALA A 25 2.10 41.56 -38.68
C ALA A 25 2.89 41.48 -37.36
N VAL A 26 2.76 40.38 -36.65
CA VAL A 26 3.47 40.12 -35.39
C VAL A 26 4.40 38.94 -35.59
N PRO A 27 5.72 39.15 -35.60
CA PRO A 27 6.68 38.07 -35.81
C PRO A 27 6.83 37.21 -34.55
N LEU A 28 7.53 36.09 -34.67
CA LEU A 28 8.04 35.36 -33.52
C LEU A 28 9.03 36.23 -32.74
N LYS A 29 9.01 36.14 -31.41
CA LYS A 29 9.89 36.88 -30.51
C LYS A 29 11.38 36.55 -30.76
N ARG A 30 11.67 35.33 -31.20
CA ARG A 30 13.03 34.88 -31.55
C ARG A 30 13.58 35.49 -32.85
N GLY A 31 12.73 36.12 -33.67
CA GLY A 31 13.15 36.90 -34.83
C GLY A 31 12.18 36.79 -36.01
N PRO A 32 12.08 37.83 -36.86
CA PRO A 32 11.15 37.87 -37.98
C PRO A 32 11.45 36.87 -39.10
N SER A 33 12.69 36.36 -39.18
CA SER A 33 13.10 35.32 -40.15
C SER A 33 13.05 33.90 -39.59
N SER A 34 12.45 33.70 -38.42
CA SER A 34 12.38 32.39 -37.79
C SER A 34 11.22 31.57 -38.34
N ASP A 35 11.48 30.31 -38.68
CA ASP A 35 10.44 29.40 -39.16
C ASP A 35 9.38 29.12 -38.10
N VAL A 36 8.14 28.88 -38.52
CA VAL A 36 7.07 28.44 -37.62
C VAL A 36 7.17 26.92 -37.42
N LEU A 37 7.28 26.46 -36.17
CA LEU A 37 7.40 25.03 -35.85
C LEU A 37 6.04 24.36 -35.77
N TYR A 38 5.85 23.28 -36.51
CA TYR A 38 4.66 22.42 -36.45
C TYR A 38 5.00 21.14 -35.70
N PHE A 39 3.99 20.55 -35.05
CA PHE A 39 4.16 19.39 -34.18
C PHE A 39 3.18 18.29 -34.56
N ASP A 40 3.65 17.05 -34.47
CA ASP A 40 2.84 15.84 -34.57
C ASP A 40 3.09 14.99 -33.32
N PHE A 41 2.03 14.71 -32.56
CA PHE A 41 2.10 13.91 -31.35
C PHE A 41 1.52 12.50 -31.53
N GLY A 42 0.99 12.18 -32.71
CA GLY A 42 0.22 10.98 -32.99
C GLY A 42 -1.21 11.01 -32.44
N GLU A 43 -1.94 9.90 -32.60
CA GLU A 43 -3.37 9.80 -32.28
C GLU A 43 -3.67 9.27 -30.87
N THR A 44 -2.69 8.67 -30.19
CA THR A 44 -2.84 8.06 -28.86
C THR A 44 -1.61 8.29 -28.00
N ALA A 45 -1.80 8.38 -26.68
CA ALA A 45 -0.70 8.52 -25.75
C ALA A 45 0.25 7.31 -25.79
N PRO A 46 1.57 7.53 -25.78
CA PRO A 46 2.55 6.46 -25.60
C PRO A 46 2.35 5.69 -24.29
N THR A 47 2.69 4.40 -24.30
CA THR A 47 2.54 3.51 -23.13
C THR A 47 3.89 3.07 -22.55
N SER A 48 5.01 3.67 -22.97
CA SER A 48 6.36 3.34 -22.48
C SER A 48 7.19 4.61 -22.27
N TYR A 49 8.15 4.53 -21.34
CA TYR A 49 9.05 5.65 -21.03
C TYR A 49 9.90 6.08 -22.25
N LEU A 50 10.44 5.11 -23.00
CA LEU A 50 11.26 5.42 -24.18
C LEU A 50 10.47 6.10 -25.30
N SER A 51 9.18 5.73 -25.45
CA SER A 51 8.32 6.35 -26.45
C SER A 51 7.92 7.77 -26.06
N VAL A 52 7.64 8.02 -24.77
CA VAL A 52 7.24 9.35 -24.30
C VAL A 52 8.39 10.36 -24.29
N GLU A 53 9.62 9.91 -23.99
CA GLU A 53 10.84 10.76 -24.07
C GLU A 53 11.13 11.26 -25.49
N ARG A 54 10.59 10.60 -26.52
CA ARG A 54 10.75 11.00 -27.93
C ARG A 54 9.66 11.98 -28.40
N LEU A 55 8.65 12.26 -27.58
CA LEU A 55 7.65 13.26 -27.93
C LEU A 55 8.33 14.62 -28.10
N GLN A 56 8.02 15.29 -29.20
CA GLN A 56 8.46 16.66 -29.39
C GLN A 56 7.82 17.54 -28.32
N GLU A 57 8.63 18.30 -27.60
CA GLU A 57 8.19 19.21 -26.54
C GLU A 57 8.07 20.62 -27.11
N PRO A 58 6.86 21.18 -27.27
CA PRO A 58 6.70 22.59 -27.59
C PRO A 58 7.28 23.45 -26.48
N LYS A 59 8.11 24.44 -26.83
CA LYS A 59 8.66 25.40 -25.88
C LYS A 59 8.04 26.77 -26.07
N LEU A 60 7.90 27.51 -24.97
CA LEU A 60 7.35 28.85 -25.00
C LEU A 60 8.19 29.77 -25.91
N GLU A 61 9.52 29.70 -25.82
CA GLU A 61 10.39 30.53 -26.68
C GLU A 61 10.22 30.29 -28.19
N ASP A 62 9.78 29.09 -28.59
CA ASP A 62 9.59 28.72 -29.99
C ASP A 62 8.27 29.24 -30.57
N LEU A 63 7.27 29.46 -29.71
CA LEU A 63 5.90 29.84 -30.10
C LEU A 63 5.52 31.28 -29.72
N LYS A 64 6.36 31.94 -28.91
CA LYS A 64 6.05 33.27 -28.38
C LYS A 64 6.10 34.35 -29.46
N LEU A 65 5.02 35.13 -29.56
CA LEU A 65 4.92 36.29 -30.45
C LEU A 65 5.58 37.56 -29.85
N GLY A 66 6.20 38.36 -30.72
CA GLY A 66 6.95 39.56 -30.38
C GLY A 66 6.18 40.86 -30.61
N PHE A 67 5.13 41.11 -29.84
CA PHE A 67 4.36 42.36 -29.91
C PHE A 67 5.24 43.57 -29.58
N LEU A 68 5.35 44.53 -30.52
CA LEU A 68 6.05 45.81 -30.31
C LEU A 68 5.31 46.70 -29.31
N GLU A 69 3.99 46.79 -29.44
CA GLU A 69 3.08 47.42 -28.49
C GLU A 69 1.92 46.46 -28.17
N PRO A 70 1.74 46.01 -26.92
CA PRO A 70 0.76 45.00 -26.56
C PRO A 70 -0.64 45.61 -26.36
N THR A 71 -1.21 46.17 -27.42
CA THR A 71 -2.57 46.72 -27.41
C THR A 71 -3.60 45.61 -27.68
N PRO A 72 -4.79 45.63 -27.03
CA PRO A 72 -5.82 44.66 -27.33
C PRO A 72 -6.33 44.82 -28.77
N GLY A 73 -6.42 43.73 -29.54
CA GLY A 73 -6.85 43.80 -30.93
C GLY A 73 -6.48 42.58 -31.79
N TYR A 74 -6.79 42.69 -33.09
CA TYR A 74 -6.52 41.66 -34.10
C TYR A 74 -5.22 41.97 -34.86
N TYR A 75 -4.42 40.94 -35.09
CA TYR A 75 -3.13 40.98 -35.76
C TYR A 75 -2.99 39.81 -36.75
N ASN A 76 -1.97 39.87 -37.61
CA ASN A 76 -1.57 38.74 -38.45
C ASN A 76 -0.34 38.06 -37.84
N GLY A 77 -0.43 36.75 -37.63
CA GLY A 77 0.68 35.92 -37.15
C GLY A 77 1.77 35.71 -38.21
N PRO A 78 2.90 35.12 -37.81
CA PRO A 78 4.07 34.94 -38.68
C PRO A 78 3.83 33.98 -39.86
N ASP A 79 2.81 33.13 -39.80
CA ASP A 79 2.36 32.23 -40.87
C ASP A 79 1.14 32.75 -41.64
N GLY A 80 0.73 34.02 -41.41
CA GLY A 80 -0.50 34.59 -41.95
C GLY A 80 -1.76 34.20 -41.18
N GLY A 81 -1.64 33.44 -40.08
CA GLY A 81 -2.74 33.08 -39.18
C GLY A 81 -3.34 34.27 -38.43
N GLU A 82 -4.56 34.13 -37.92
CA GLU A 82 -5.24 35.18 -37.15
C GLU A 82 -4.74 35.20 -35.71
N VAL A 83 -4.33 36.37 -35.23
CA VAL A 83 -3.96 36.59 -33.82
C VAL A 83 -4.93 37.56 -33.18
N TYR A 84 -5.41 37.23 -31.97
CA TYR A 84 -6.13 38.16 -31.12
C TYR A 84 -5.42 38.33 -29.80
N GLN A 85 -5.05 39.57 -29.46
CA GLN A 85 -4.41 39.92 -28.19
C GLN A 85 -5.44 40.53 -27.24
N TRP A 86 -5.54 39.98 -26.03
CA TRP A 86 -6.32 40.57 -24.94
C TRP A 86 -5.46 41.50 -24.07
N ALA A 87 -4.21 41.09 -23.80
CA ALA A 87 -3.27 41.85 -22.98
C ALA A 87 -1.82 41.41 -23.26
N LYS A 88 -0.85 42.05 -22.60
CA LYS A 88 0.55 41.61 -22.63
C LYS A 88 0.67 40.14 -22.17
N ASN A 89 1.30 39.30 -22.98
CA ASN A 89 1.40 37.85 -22.78
C ASN A 89 0.05 37.13 -22.62
N HIS A 90 -1.04 37.70 -23.15
CA HIS A 90 -2.35 37.05 -23.17
C HIS A 90 -2.98 37.21 -24.55
N TYR A 91 -2.88 36.18 -25.37
CA TYR A 91 -3.32 36.19 -26.77
C TYR A 91 -3.58 34.79 -27.29
N GLN A 92 -4.32 34.72 -28.39
CA GLN A 92 -4.57 33.50 -29.15
C GLN A 92 -4.08 33.70 -30.58
N TRP A 93 -3.48 32.68 -31.16
CA TRP A 93 -3.02 32.62 -32.54
C TRP A 93 -3.60 31.36 -33.19
N LYS A 94 -4.53 31.57 -34.13
CA LYS A 94 -5.01 30.52 -35.04
C LYS A 94 -4.05 30.43 -36.20
N ARG A 95 -3.32 29.32 -36.26
CA ARG A 95 -2.19 29.09 -37.16
C ARG A 95 -2.67 28.62 -38.53
N ALA A 96 -1.79 28.71 -39.53
CA ALA A 96 -2.11 28.35 -40.92
C ALA A 96 -2.43 26.85 -41.11
N ASP A 97 -1.89 25.98 -40.24
CA ASP A 97 -2.21 24.55 -40.20
C ASP A 97 -3.55 24.23 -39.49
N GLY A 98 -4.26 25.26 -39.02
CA GLY A 98 -5.52 25.12 -38.27
C GLY A 98 -5.34 24.87 -36.77
N SER A 99 -4.12 24.74 -36.26
CA SER A 99 -3.87 24.64 -34.83
C SER A 99 -4.09 25.99 -34.12
N VAL A 100 -4.44 25.96 -32.84
CA VAL A 100 -4.73 27.16 -32.05
C VAL A 100 -3.78 27.22 -30.87
N TYR A 101 -2.88 28.19 -30.90
CA TYR A 101 -2.00 28.51 -29.78
C TYR A 101 -2.65 29.57 -28.88
N THR A 102 -2.63 29.38 -27.58
CA THR A 102 -3.09 30.38 -26.58
C THR A 102 -2.02 30.54 -25.51
N GLU A 103 -1.62 31.78 -25.22
CA GLU A 103 -0.74 32.12 -24.10
C GLU A 103 -1.55 32.91 -23.06
N TRP A 104 -1.36 32.62 -21.78
CA TRP A 104 -1.93 33.38 -20.66
C TRP A 104 -0.85 34.16 -19.92
N ALA A 105 -1.27 35.24 -19.24
CA ALA A 105 -0.37 36.18 -18.57
C ALA A 105 0.53 35.53 -17.50
N ASN A 106 0.09 34.41 -16.92
CA ASN A 106 0.88 33.65 -15.93
C ASN A 106 1.99 32.80 -16.57
N GLY A 107 2.14 32.79 -17.89
CA GLY A 107 3.11 31.98 -18.63
C GLY A 107 2.62 30.59 -19.01
N THR A 108 1.36 30.25 -18.69
CA THR A 108 0.72 29.05 -19.23
C THR A 108 0.53 29.23 -20.72
N PHE A 109 0.77 28.17 -21.50
CA PHE A 109 0.35 28.16 -22.90
C PHE A 109 -0.26 26.82 -23.28
N LYS A 110 -1.10 26.86 -24.31
CA LYS A 110 -1.83 25.72 -24.85
C LYS A 110 -1.72 25.72 -26.37
N LEU A 111 -1.64 24.52 -26.95
CA LEU A 111 -1.72 24.30 -28.39
C LEU A 111 -2.80 23.24 -28.65
N ASP A 112 -3.87 23.61 -29.35
CA ASP A 112 -4.97 22.72 -29.72
C ASP A 112 -4.93 22.41 -31.22
N PHE A 113 -5.11 21.15 -31.60
CA PHE A 113 -5.12 20.71 -33.00
C PHE A 113 -6.54 20.33 -33.44
N PRO A 114 -6.89 20.50 -34.74
CA PRO A 114 -8.21 20.13 -35.26
C PRO A 114 -8.61 18.68 -35.01
N ALA A 115 -7.62 17.77 -34.97
CA ALA A 115 -7.84 16.35 -34.71
C ALA A 115 -8.26 16.04 -33.25
N GLY A 116 -8.29 17.03 -32.36
CA GLY A 116 -8.60 16.85 -30.93
C GLY A 116 -7.37 16.56 -30.06
N ILE A 117 -6.17 16.59 -30.64
CA ILE A 117 -4.90 16.54 -29.91
C ILE A 117 -4.66 17.90 -29.24
N GLY A 118 -4.11 17.90 -28.03
CA GLY A 118 -3.79 19.12 -27.31
C GLY A 118 -2.47 19.03 -26.54
N PHE A 119 -1.81 20.17 -26.35
CA PHE A 119 -0.66 20.33 -25.48
C PHE A 119 -0.87 21.51 -24.53
N ILE A 120 -0.52 21.35 -23.25
CA ILE A 120 -0.53 22.43 -22.25
C ILE A 120 0.80 22.43 -21.52
N SER A 121 1.41 23.60 -21.37
CA SER A 121 2.53 23.84 -20.46
C SER A 121 2.07 24.83 -19.39
N ALA A 122 2.04 24.37 -18.13
CA ALA A 122 1.67 25.19 -16.99
C ALA A 122 2.91 25.43 -16.11
N PRO A 123 3.32 26.69 -15.88
CA PRO A 123 4.43 26.99 -14.99
C PRO A 123 4.09 26.61 -13.55
N ALA A 124 5.08 26.11 -12.83
CA ALA A 124 4.95 25.78 -11.42
C ALA A 124 5.16 27.02 -10.53
N SER A 125 4.49 27.07 -9.38
CA SER A 125 4.53 28.19 -8.44
C SER A 125 5.65 28.10 -7.39
N CYS A 126 6.47 27.04 -7.42
CA CYS A 126 7.51 26.77 -6.42
C CYS A 126 8.93 27.04 -6.92
N ASN A 127 9.84 27.39 -6.00
CA ASN A 127 11.23 27.69 -6.31
C ASN A 127 11.96 26.43 -6.80
N GLY A 128 12.62 26.51 -7.96
CA GLY A 128 13.32 25.38 -8.58
C GLY A 128 12.40 24.35 -9.26
N CYS A 129 11.12 24.64 -9.40
CA CYS A 129 10.17 23.80 -10.12
C CYS A 129 10.19 24.09 -11.62
N LEU A 130 10.15 23.04 -12.43
CA LEU A 130 9.95 23.17 -13.87
C LEU A 130 8.46 23.03 -14.24
N PRO A 131 8.05 23.49 -15.43
CA PRO A 131 6.65 23.44 -15.86
C PRO A 131 6.09 22.01 -15.88
N THR A 132 4.79 21.89 -15.59
CA THR A 132 4.04 20.65 -15.86
C THR A 132 3.58 20.67 -17.31
N LEU A 133 3.88 19.60 -18.04
CA LEU A 133 3.51 19.48 -19.44
C LEU A 133 2.46 18.38 -19.61
N ILE A 134 1.45 18.64 -20.42
CA ILE A 134 0.30 17.76 -20.62
C ILE A 134 0.07 17.59 -22.12
N TRP A 135 0.13 16.36 -22.61
CA TRP A 135 -0.36 15.98 -23.94
C TRP A 135 -1.70 15.28 -23.78
N SER A 136 -2.72 15.73 -24.50
CA SER A 136 -4.06 15.15 -24.51
C SER A 136 -4.38 14.64 -25.91
N TYR A 137 -5.03 13.48 -25.97
CA TYR A 137 -5.31 12.78 -27.21
C TYR A 137 -6.82 12.60 -27.44
N PRO A 138 -7.25 12.43 -28.70
CA PRO A 138 -8.67 12.29 -29.06
C PRO A 138 -9.36 11.08 -28.43
N ASP A 139 -8.60 10.01 -28.14
CA ASP A 139 -9.10 8.80 -27.50
C ASP A 139 -9.25 8.94 -25.97
N LEU A 140 -9.09 10.16 -25.45
CA LEU A 140 -9.14 10.55 -24.03
C LEU A 140 -7.94 10.07 -23.20
N THR A 141 -6.88 9.54 -23.83
CA THR A 141 -5.62 9.32 -23.14
C THR A 141 -4.85 10.63 -22.97
N LYS A 142 -3.97 10.66 -21.98
CA LYS A 142 -3.14 11.80 -21.63
C LYS A 142 -1.78 11.35 -21.12
N ILE A 143 -0.75 12.12 -21.46
CA ILE A 143 0.55 12.09 -20.81
C ILE A 143 0.69 13.34 -19.95
N THR A 144 1.03 13.16 -18.68
CA THR A 144 1.51 14.25 -17.82
C THR A 144 2.99 14.06 -17.57
N LYS A 145 3.80 15.06 -17.92
CA LYS A 145 5.20 15.16 -17.50
C LYS A 145 5.28 16.12 -16.32
N TYR A 146 5.65 15.61 -15.16
CA TYR A 146 5.63 16.33 -13.90
C TYR A 146 7.02 16.37 -13.26
N TRP A 147 7.45 17.55 -12.83
CA TRP A 147 8.76 17.76 -12.21
C TRP A 147 8.71 17.46 -10.72
N LEU A 148 9.61 16.60 -10.27
CA LEU A 148 9.77 16.28 -8.86
C LEU A 148 10.99 16.98 -8.29
N THR A 149 10.74 17.98 -7.46
CA THR A 149 11.73 18.93 -6.97
C THR A 149 12.86 18.28 -6.17
N HIS A 150 12.52 17.34 -5.30
CA HIS A 150 13.47 16.66 -4.43
C HIS A 150 14.37 15.67 -5.20
N ARG A 151 13.82 15.00 -6.23
CA ARG A 151 14.60 14.11 -7.11
C ARG A 151 15.32 14.85 -8.24
N LYS A 152 14.89 16.07 -8.57
CA LYS A 152 15.33 16.85 -9.73
C LYS A 152 15.20 16.07 -11.04
N GLU A 153 14.09 15.36 -11.20
CA GLU A 153 13.79 14.61 -12.41
C GLU A 153 12.30 14.72 -12.78
N TYR A 154 11.98 14.34 -14.00
CA TYR A 154 10.59 14.26 -14.48
C TYR A 154 10.07 12.84 -14.36
N ASP A 155 8.84 12.73 -13.86
CA ASP A 155 8.01 11.55 -14.02
C ASP A 155 7.05 11.75 -15.20
N TYR A 156 6.77 10.66 -15.91
CA TYR A 156 5.79 10.61 -16.99
C TYR A 156 4.64 9.71 -16.58
N ILE A 157 3.42 10.25 -16.53
CA ILE A 157 2.23 9.54 -16.10
C ILE A 157 1.31 9.36 -17.31
N HIS A 158 0.97 8.11 -17.61
CA HIS A 158 -0.07 7.77 -18.57
C HIS A 158 -1.42 7.75 -17.86
N GLN A 159 -2.41 8.43 -18.44
CA GLN A 159 -3.73 8.62 -17.83
C GLN A 159 -4.85 8.40 -18.83
N LYS A 160 -5.87 7.64 -18.42
CA LYS A 160 -7.21 7.59 -19.02
C LYS A 160 -8.23 7.53 -17.87
N PRO A 161 -8.47 8.66 -17.16
CA PRO A 161 -9.16 8.67 -15.87
C PRO A 161 -10.53 8.00 -15.86
N LEU A 162 -11.35 8.22 -16.90
CA LEU A 162 -12.68 7.63 -17.03
C LEU A 162 -12.66 6.10 -17.15
N ASN A 163 -11.51 5.52 -17.51
CA ASN A 163 -11.27 4.09 -17.64
C ASN A 163 -10.49 3.51 -16.45
N PHE A 164 -10.26 4.28 -15.39
CA PHE A 164 -9.42 3.90 -14.25
C PHE A 164 -7.97 3.59 -14.65
N GLU A 165 -7.40 4.33 -15.59
CA GLU A 165 -5.98 4.19 -15.95
C GLU A 165 -5.22 5.41 -15.47
N ASN A 166 -4.28 5.20 -14.54
CA ASN A 166 -3.33 6.21 -14.10
C ASN A 166 -2.07 5.47 -13.60
N TYR A 167 -0.98 5.56 -14.35
CA TYR A 167 0.24 4.85 -13.99
C TYR A 167 1.51 5.55 -14.48
N LEU A 168 2.58 5.39 -13.72
CA LEU A 168 3.91 5.89 -14.04
C LEU A 168 4.50 5.07 -15.19
N LEU A 169 5.07 5.76 -16.19
CA LEU A 169 5.90 5.17 -17.22
C LEU A 169 7.32 5.01 -16.67
N VAL A 170 7.66 3.80 -16.23
CA VAL A 170 8.93 3.52 -15.54
C VAL A 170 10.13 3.67 -16.47
N ASN A 171 11.15 4.40 -16.00
CA ASN A 171 12.47 4.43 -16.63
C ASN A 171 13.22 3.13 -16.33
N GLU A 172 13.14 2.15 -17.23
CA GLU A 172 13.81 0.86 -17.10
C GLU A 172 15.34 0.96 -17.05
N THR A 173 15.94 2.07 -17.49
CA THR A 173 17.39 2.31 -17.34
C THR A 173 17.76 2.53 -15.87
N LYS A 174 16.83 3.06 -15.07
CA LYS A 174 16.99 3.34 -13.64
C LYS A 174 16.53 2.18 -12.76
N PHE A 175 15.37 1.61 -13.07
CA PHE A 175 14.72 0.58 -12.23
C PHE A 175 14.91 -0.85 -12.74
N GLY A 176 15.55 -1.03 -13.90
CA GLY A 176 15.69 -2.32 -14.55
C GLY A 176 14.41 -2.75 -15.29
N LYS A 177 14.46 -3.94 -15.87
CA LYS A 177 13.32 -4.58 -16.54
C LYS A 177 12.33 -5.14 -15.50
N PRO A 178 11.04 -5.33 -15.88
CA PRO A 178 10.07 -6.01 -15.04
C PRO A 178 10.59 -7.36 -14.51
N LYS A 179 10.39 -7.60 -13.22
CA LYS A 179 10.78 -8.83 -12.51
C LYS A 179 9.61 -9.82 -12.37
N LEU A 180 8.40 -9.29 -12.21
CA LEU A 180 7.16 -10.06 -12.09
C LEU A 180 6.01 -9.22 -12.63
N GLU A 181 5.10 -9.85 -13.35
CA GLU A 181 3.80 -9.27 -13.72
C GLU A 181 2.70 -10.10 -13.07
N LEU A 182 1.88 -9.46 -12.23
CA LEU A 182 0.77 -10.13 -11.55
C LEU A 182 -0.51 -9.30 -11.69
N GLY A 183 -1.37 -9.73 -12.61
CA GLY A 183 -2.54 -8.96 -13.00
C GLY A 183 -2.12 -7.67 -13.71
N ASN A 184 -2.50 -6.54 -13.14
CA ASN A 184 -2.14 -5.21 -13.63
C ASN A 184 -0.96 -4.57 -12.87
N TYR A 185 -0.36 -5.27 -11.91
CA TYR A 185 0.82 -4.81 -11.16
C TYR A 185 2.10 -5.36 -11.77
N ILE A 186 3.08 -4.47 -12.00
CA ILE A 186 4.35 -4.77 -12.64
C ILE A 186 5.48 -4.43 -11.66
N PHE A 187 6.24 -5.42 -11.23
CA PHE A 187 7.25 -5.26 -10.19
C PHE A 187 8.62 -4.95 -10.79
N TYR A 188 9.28 -3.93 -10.24
CA TYR A 188 10.62 -3.48 -10.61
C TYR A 188 11.51 -3.43 -9.37
N GLY A 189 12.72 -3.99 -9.43
CA GLY A 189 13.60 -4.06 -8.27
C GLY A 189 14.94 -4.75 -8.55
N SER A 190 15.82 -4.71 -7.55
CA SER A 190 17.11 -5.41 -7.57
C SER A 190 16.94 -6.93 -7.48
N GLU A 191 18.04 -7.68 -7.64
CA GLU A 191 18.05 -9.14 -7.45
C GLU A 191 17.76 -9.59 -6.01
N GLN A 192 17.84 -8.70 -5.02
CA GLN A 192 17.52 -9.03 -3.62
C GLN A 192 16.06 -9.44 -3.45
N TRP A 193 15.20 -9.02 -4.38
CA TRP A 193 13.77 -9.28 -4.38
C TRP A 193 13.37 -10.56 -5.11
N THR A 194 14.30 -11.24 -5.78
CA THR A 194 13.98 -12.35 -6.69
C THR A 194 13.20 -13.47 -5.97
N GLU A 195 13.66 -13.89 -4.79
CA GLU A 195 13.00 -14.98 -4.06
C GLU A 195 11.69 -14.54 -3.40
N TYR A 196 11.63 -13.28 -2.92
CA TYR A 196 10.38 -12.66 -2.46
C TYR A 196 9.33 -12.67 -3.56
N LEU A 197 9.67 -12.20 -4.76
CA LEU A 197 8.75 -12.08 -5.89
C LEU A 197 8.30 -13.43 -6.41
N ARG A 198 9.17 -14.44 -6.39
CA ARG A 198 8.78 -15.82 -6.74
C ARG A 198 7.67 -16.32 -5.81
N VAL A 199 7.88 -16.25 -4.49
CA VAL A 199 6.87 -16.69 -3.51
C VAL A 199 5.62 -15.82 -3.53
N PHE A 200 5.78 -14.51 -3.69
CA PHE A 200 4.66 -13.60 -3.87
C PHE A 200 3.81 -14.02 -5.08
N GLY A 201 4.43 -14.28 -6.23
CA GLY A 201 3.74 -14.77 -7.42
C GLY A 201 3.00 -16.09 -7.23
N ASP A 202 3.58 -17.02 -6.47
CA ASP A 202 3.03 -18.37 -6.25
C ASP A 202 1.87 -18.42 -5.24
N PHE A 203 1.93 -17.62 -4.18
CA PHE A 203 1.02 -17.74 -3.03
C PHE A 203 0.09 -16.55 -2.80
N PHE A 204 0.36 -15.40 -3.43
CA PHE A 204 -0.42 -14.19 -3.18
C PHE A 204 -1.80 -14.24 -3.85
N LYS A 205 -2.84 -13.87 -3.09
CA LYS A 205 -4.25 -13.96 -3.52
C LYS A 205 -4.70 -12.71 -4.28
N MET A 206 -3.99 -12.35 -5.36
CA MET A 206 -4.26 -11.14 -6.13
C MET A 206 -5.68 -11.09 -6.72
N LYS A 207 -6.14 -12.17 -7.37
CA LYS A 207 -7.47 -12.22 -8.00
C LYS A 207 -8.61 -12.04 -6.97
N PRO A 208 -8.66 -12.82 -5.86
CA PRO A 208 -9.64 -12.59 -4.81
C PRO A 208 -9.60 -11.19 -4.22
N PHE A 209 -8.41 -10.62 -4.04
CA PHE A 209 -8.24 -9.25 -3.55
C PHE A 209 -8.86 -8.22 -4.49
N LEU A 210 -8.49 -8.22 -5.78
CA LEU A 210 -9.04 -7.29 -6.76
C LEU A 210 -10.56 -7.43 -6.93
N GLN A 211 -11.08 -8.66 -6.87
CA GLN A 211 -12.52 -8.90 -6.90
C GLN A 211 -13.22 -8.29 -5.68
N TYR A 212 -12.64 -8.46 -4.49
CA TYR A 212 -13.17 -7.90 -3.25
C TYR A 212 -13.17 -6.37 -3.26
N MET A 213 -12.05 -5.76 -3.67
CA MET A 213 -11.95 -4.29 -3.78
C MET A 213 -13.00 -3.71 -4.71
N LYS A 214 -13.25 -4.38 -5.84
CA LYS A 214 -14.28 -3.98 -6.80
C LYS A 214 -15.70 -4.20 -6.27
N SER A 215 -15.98 -5.35 -5.64
CA SER A 215 -17.34 -5.72 -5.21
C SER A 215 -17.81 -4.95 -3.97
N GLU A 216 -16.91 -4.70 -3.03
CA GLU A 216 -17.22 -4.01 -1.78
C GLU A 216 -17.07 -2.50 -1.94
N PHE A 217 -15.97 -2.02 -2.51
CA PHE A 217 -15.64 -0.60 -2.45
C PHE A 217 -15.71 0.12 -3.79
N GLN A 218 -16.08 -0.58 -4.88
CA GLN A 218 -16.05 -0.05 -6.25
C GLN A 218 -14.66 0.50 -6.65
N LEU A 219 -13.62 -0.07 -6.06
CA LEU A 219 -12.23 0.31 -6.25
C LEU A 219 -11.61 -0.57 -7.34
N GLU A 220 -11.09 0.06 -8.39
CA GLU A 220 -10.49 -0.60 -9.55
C GLU A 220 -9.40 0.30 -10.15
N ASN A 221 -8.36 -0.34 -10.68
CA ASN A 221 -7.40 0.29 -11.58
C ASN A 221 -7.14 -0.68 -12.74
N ARG A 222 -7.22 -0.19 -13.97
CA ARG A 222 -7.02 -0.97 -15.19
C ARG A 222 -5.68 -0.67 -15.88
N GLY A 223 -4.97 0.34 -15.40
CA GLY A 223 -3.63 0.68 -15.85
C GLY A 223 -2.58 -0.32 -15.40
N LYS A 224 -1.41 -0.26 -16.04
CA LYS A 224 -0.23 -1.06 -15.70
C LYS A 224 0.54 -0.42 -14.55
N ILE A 225 0.20 -0.77 -13.32
CA ILE A 225 0.70 -0.14 -12.10
C ILE A 225 2.12 -0.63 -11.80
N PRO A 226 3.14 0.24 -11.83
CA PRO A 226 4.44 -0.16 -11.38
C PRO A 226 4.50 -0.26 -9.86
N VAL A 227 5.13 -1.34 -9.38
CA VAL A 227 5.51 -1.57 -8.00
C VAL A 227 7.03 -1.47 -7.93
N LEU A 228 7.52 -0.39 -7.33
CA LEU A 228 8.93 -0.04 -7.25
C LEU A 228 9.50 -0.56 -5.92
N LEU A 229 10.45 -1.48 -6.01
CA LEU A 229 11.01 -2.18 -4.87
C LEU A 229 12.38 -1.60 -4.52
N PHE A 230 12.50 -1.05 -3.32
CA PHE A 230 13.71 -0.42 -2.80
C PHE A 230 14.41 -1.31 -1.77
N ASP A 231 15.72 -1.48 -1.92
CA ASP A 231 16.49 -2.33 -1.01
C ASP A 231 16.53 -1.77 0.42
N LYS A 232 16.44 -0.43 0.57
CA LYS A 232 16.56 0.30 1.84
C LYS A 232 15.45 1.32 2.03
N TYR A 233 15.10 1.59 3.29
CA TYR A 233 14.10 2.60 3.65
C TYR A 233 14.51 4.02 3.23
N GLU A 234 15.80 4.34 3.28
CA GLU A 234 16.30 5.64 2.82
C GLU A 234 16.04 5.85 1.32
N GLY A 235 16.11 4.78 0.52
CA GLY A 235 15.85 4.84 -0.92
C GLY A 235 14.39 5.19 -1.24
N ILE A 236 13.44 4.62 -0.51
CA ILE A 236 12.01 4.97 -0.68
C ILE A 236 11.74 6.41 -0.19
N LYS A 237 12.35 6.84 0.93
CA LYS A 237 12.24 8.21 1.42
C LYS A 237 12.79 9.24 0.43
N GLU A 238 13.96 8.98 -0.15
CA GLU A 238 14.55 9.82 -1.19
C GLU A 238 13.68 9.86 -2.45
N TYR A 239 13.04 8.74 -2.80
CA TYR A 239 12.16 8.67 -3.96
C TYR A 239 10.86 9.47 -3.78
N ILE A 240 10.22 9.33 -2.62
CA ILE A 240 8.95 10.00 -2.29
C ILE A 240 9.18 11.47 -1.92
N GLY A 241 10.30 11.79 -1.29
CA GLY A 241 10.64 13.15 -0.83
C GLY A 241 10.05 13.52 0.52
N ALA A 242 9.49 12.56 1.25
CA ALA A 242 8.90 12.76 2.56
C ALA A 242 9.14 11.54 3.46
N ASP A 243 9.10 11.77 4.78
CA ASP A 243 8.98 10.68 5.75
C ASP A 243 7.59 10.04 5.63
N ILE A 244 7.56 8.71 5.53
CA ILE A 244 6.30 7.95 5.49
C ILE A 244 5.81 7.79 6.94
N PRO A 245 4.61 8.31 7.28
CA PRO A 245 3.97 8.05 8.58
C PRO A 245 3.78 6.54 8.79
N GLY A 246 3.88 6.04 10.03
CA GLY A 246 3.77 4.59 10.31
C GLY A 246 5.12 3.90 10.57
N GLY A 247 6.24 4.52 10.22
CA GLY A 247 7.59 4.05 10.55
C GLY A 247 8.12 2.94 9.63
N SER A 248 9.33 2.44 9.94
CA SER A 248 10.05 1.46 9.09
C SER A 248 9.40 0.06 9.00
N GLU A 249 8.32 -0.19 9.75
CA GLU A 249 7.65 -1.50 9.83
C GLU A 249 6.63 -1.71 8.71
N GLU A 250 6.00 -0.65 8.20
CA GLU A 250 5.07 -0.73 7.06
C GLU A 250 5.79 -0.60 5.72
N GLY A 251 6.87 0.19 5.64
CA GLY A 251 7.83 0.12 4.53
C GLY A 251 7.25 0.33 3.12
N GLY A 252 6.06 0.92 2.98
CA GLY A 252 5.36 1.06 1.71
C GLY A 252 4.80 2.46 1.48
N PHE A 253 4.47 2.76 0.22
CA PHE A 253 3.69 3.93 -0.15
C PHE A 253 2.88 3.67 -1.43
N GLY A 254 1.57 3.70 -1.33
CA GLY A 254 0.62 3.57 -2.43
C GLY A 254 0.31 4.93 -3.01
N GLY A 255 1.15 5.41 -3.93
CA GLY A 255 0.89 6.64 -4.67
C GLY A 255 -0.18 6.45 -5.74
N ARG A 256 -0.65 7.55 -6.33
CA ARG A 256 -1.68 7.53 -7.38
C ARG A 256 -1.25 6.83 -8.66
N ASP A 257 0.03 6.91 -9.02
CA ASP A 257 0.60 6.39 -10.28
C ASP A 257 1.49 5.16 -10.10
N SER A 258 1.90 4.85 -8.88
CA SER A 258 2.83 3.79 -8.56
C SER A 258 2.70 3.35 -7.11
N ILE A 259 3.16 2.14 -6.81
CA ILE A 259 3.33 1.66 -5.44
C ILE A 259 4.83 1.54 -5.19
N SER A 260 5.32 1.98 -4.03
CA SER A 260 6.71 1.78 -3.60
C SER A 260 6.75 0.88 -2.37
N LEU A 261 7.68 -0.07 -2.31
CA LEU A 261 7.87 -0.99 -1.18
C LEU A 261 9.34 -1.10 -0.79
N CYS A 262 9.60 -1.43 0.48
CA CYS A 262 10.92 -1.70 1.04
C CYS A 262 10.80 -2.76 2.17
N CYS A 263 11.86 -3.33 2.72
CA CYS A 263 13.29 -3.20 2.39
C CYS A 263 13.82 -4.53 1.85
N GLY A 264 14.33 -4.54 0.61
CA GLY A 264 14.93 -5.73 -0.02
C GLY A 264 16.09 -6.34 0.76
N GLU A 265 16.86 -5.52 1.49
CA GLU A 265 18.01 -6.00 2.27
C GLU A 265 17.62 -6.90 3.46
N LYS A 266 16.34 -6.82 3.88
CA LYS A 266 15.78 -7.65 4.95
C LYS A 266 15.13 -8.93 4.42
N MET A 267 15.07 -9.12 3.11
CA MET A 267 14.44 -10.28 2.50
C MET A 267 15.30 -11.54 2.70
N PRO A 268 14.71 -12.65 3.19
CA PRO A 268 15.43 -13.90 3.34
C PRO A 268 16.07 -14.34 2.03
N GLN A 269 17.33 -14.75 2.11
CA GLN A 269 18.06 -15.34 0.98
C GLN A 269 17.92 -16.86 1.01
N ALA A 270 17.87 -17.49 -0.16
CA ALA A 270 17.79 -18.94 -0.26
C ALA A 270 19.01 -19.62 0.39
N THR A 271 18.76 -20.55 1.29
CA THR A 271 19.80 -21.34 1.97
C THR A 271 20.00 -22.71 1.33
N GLY A 272 19.10 -23.11 0.42
CA GLY A 272 19.08 -24.43 -0.21
C GLY A 272 18.31 -25.48 0.61
N ASN A 273 17.80 -25.12 1.79
CA ASN A 273 16.87 -25.95 2.54
C ASN A 273 15.44 -25.47 2.26
N LEU A 274 14.71 -26.24 1.45
CA LEU A 274 13.35 -25.89 1.00
C LEU A 274 12.37 -25.63 2.15
N GLU A 275 12.46 -26.37 3.26
CA GLU A 275 11.56 -26.21 4.40
C GLU A 275 11.82 -24.89 5.14
N PHE A 276 13.10 -24.59 5.41
CA PHE A 276 13.53 -23.33 6.02
C PHE A 276 13.24 -22.13 5.12
N ASP A 277 13.62 -22.20 3.85
CA ASP A 277 13.48 -21.10 2.89
C ASP A 277 11.99 -20.74 2.71
N SER A 278 11.12 -21.75 2.61
CA SER A 278 9.66 -21.54 2.51
C SER A 278 9.05 -20.95 3.78
N ASP A 279 9.53 -21.34 4.98
CA ASP A 279 9.08 -20.75 6.24
C ASP A 279 9.55 -19.30 6.40
N ALA A 280 10.83 -19.03 6.11
CA ALA A 280 11.39 -17.68 6.17
C ALA A 280 10.63 -16.71 5.27
N LEU A 281 10.21 -17.15 4.08
CA LEU A 281 9.43 -16.32 3.16
C LEU A 281 7.97 -16.13 3.64
N ARG A 282 7.34 -17.13 4.28
CA ARG A 282 6.02 -16.98 4.93
C ARG A 282 6.05 -16.10 6.18
N ARG A 283 7.24 -15.91 6.75
CA ARG A 283 7.54 -14.93 7.81
C ARG A 283 7.66 -13.51 7.31
N VAL A 284 7.89 -13.30 6.02
CA VAL A 284 7.82 -11.97 5.42
C VAL A 284 6.37 -11.48 5.40
N HIS A 285 6.18 -10.22 5.79
CA HIS A 285 4.88 -9.59 5.80
C HIS A 285 4.47 -9.13 4.39
N PHE A 286 3.70 -9.96 3.69
CA PHE A 286 3.11 -9.58 2.40
C PHE A 286 1.92 -8.62 2.51
N GLY A 287 1.43 -8.36 3.73
CA GLY A 287 0.27 -7.50 3.99
C GLY A 287 0.46 -6.06 3.54
N VAL A 288 1.69 -5.54 3.61
CA VAL A 288 2.06 -4.21 3.10
C VAL A 288 1.57 -3.99 1.67
N PHE A 289 1.71 -4.98 0.78
CA PHE A 289 1.23 -4.81 -0.59
C PHE A 289 -0.28 -4.57 -0.64
N TYR A 290 -1.07 -5.33 0.12
CA TYR A 290 -2.53 -5.12 0.16
C TYR A 290 -2.86 -3.73 0.66
N HIS A 291 -2.18 -3.29 1.72
CA HIS A 291 -2.33 -1.96 2.30
C HIS A 291 -2.06 -0.87 1.25
N GLU A 292 -0.89 -0.87 0.63
CA GLU A 292 -0.53 0.17 -0.37
C GLU A 292 -1.35 0.08 -1.67
N ALA A 293 -1.78 -1.12 -2.04
CA ALA A 293 -2.67 -1.30 -3.18
C ALA A 293 -4.04 -0.66 -2.92
N VAL A 294 -4.55 -0.66 -1.68
CA VAL A 294 -5.78 0.05 -1.32
C VAL A 294 -5.59 1.55 -1.53
N HIS A 295 -4.53 2.15 -0.98
CA HIS A 295 -4.21 3.57 -1.16
C HIS A 295 -4.13 3.98 -2.64
N ASN A 296 -3.46 3.17 -3.47
CA ASN A 296 -3.41 3.40 -4.92
C ASN A 296 -4.82 3.38 -5.55
N LEU A 297 -5.62 2.37 -5.24
CA LEU A 297 -6.95 2.22 -5.80
C LEU A 297 -7.89 3.35 -5.37
N GLU A 298 -7.78 3.82 -4.13
CA GLU A 298 -8.56 4.96 -3.62
C GLU A 298 -8.25 6.24 -4.39
N GLN A 299 -6.97 6.56 -4.57
CA GLN A 299 -6.55 7.76 -5.30
C GLN A 299 -7.02 7.76 -6.76
N ILE A 300 -7.08 6.58 -7.38
CA ILE A 300 -7.51 6.43 -8.79
C ILE A 300 -9.01 6.50 -8.91
N SER A 301 -9.75 5.94 -7.95
CA SER A 301 -11.18 6.12 -7.84
C SER A 301 -11.53 7.61 -7.68
N CYS A 302 -10.84 8.34 -6.79
CA CYS A 302 -11.02 9.78 -6.65
C CYS A 302 -10.70 10.54 -7.93
N LEU A 303 -9.61 10.22 -8.63
CA LEU A 303 -9.28 10.83 -9.92
C LEU A 303 -10.42 10.64 -10.92
N LYS A 304 -10.99 9.43 -11.03
CA LYS A 304 -12.11 9.17 -11.93
C LYS A 304 -13.32 10.02 -11.54
N ILE A 305 -13.70 10.05 -10.26
CA ILE A 305 -14.85 10.82 -9.76
C ILE A 305 -14.69 12.31 -10.06
N GLN A 306 -13.50 12.87 -9.82
CA GLN A 306 -13.19 14.26 -10.13
C GLN A 306 -13.29 14.54 -11.64
N SER A 307 -12.85 13.58 -12.47
CA SER A 307 -12.95 13.68 -13.93
C SER A 307 -14.38 13.60 -14.45
N GLU A 308 -15.23 12.75 -13.86
CA GLU A 308 -16.64 12.61 -14.23
C GLU A 308 -17.49 13.81 -13.80
N THR A 309 -17.21 14.35 -12.60
CA THR A 309 -17.99 15.44 -12.03
C THR A 309 -17.48 16.83 -12.42
N GLY A 310 -16.23 16.93 -12.90
CA GLY A 310 -15.53 18.19 -13.12
C GLY A 310 -15.24 18.97 -11.83
N LYS A 311 -15.46 18.37 -10.65
CA LYS A 311 -15.25 19.00 -9.35
C LYS A 311 -13.91 18.58 -8.78
N ILE A 312 -12.99 19.54 -8.70
CA ILE A 312 -11.69 19.37 -8.06
C ILE A 312 -11.73 20.15 -6.74
N PRO A 313 -11.40 19.53 -5.59
CA PRO A 313 -11.39 20.24 -4.32
C PRO A 313 -10.40 21.40 -4.36
N GLN A 314 -10.75 22.52 -3.72
CA GLN A 314 -9.90 23.72 -3.69
C GLN A 314 -8.68 23.56 -2.77
N ALA A 315 -8.71 22.60 -1.87
CA ALA A 315 -7.63 22.24 -0.96
C ALA A 315 -7.64 20.72 -0.75
N ASP A 316 -6.46 20.15 -0.52
CA ASP A 316 -6.33 18.73 -0.19
C ASP A 316 -6.99 18.45 1.16
N ILE A 317 -7.97 17.53 1.15
CA ILE A 317 -8.57 17.01 2.38
C ILE A 317 -7.69 15.86 2.84
N LEU A 318 -6.94 16.07 3.92
CA LEU A 318 -6.24 14.98 4.60
C LEU A 318 -7.26 14.21 5.45
N ASP A 319 -7.42 12.93 5.17
CA ASP A 319 -8.38 12.07 5.87
C ASP A 319 -7.76 10.77 6.42
N PRO A 320 -6.70 10.85 7.25
CA PRO A 320 -5.89 9.69 7.59
C PRO A 320 -6.67 8.55 8.23
N TRP A 321 -7.67 8.87 9.07
CA TRP A 321 -8.45 7.84 9.77
C TRP A 321 -9.17 6.89 8.80
N PHE A 322 -9.59 7.40 7.64
CA PHE A 322 -10.30 6.62 6.63
C PHE A 322 -9.33 5.95 5.67
N GLU A 323 -8.34 6.68 5.14
CA GLU A 323 -7.33 6.16 4.21
C GLU A 323 -6.58 4.98 4.87
N GLU A 324 -5.97 5.20 6.03
CA GLU A 324 -5.30 4.14 6.77
C GLU A 324 -6.31 3.13 7.33
N GLY A 325 -7.49 3.59 7.72
CA GLY A 325 -8.54 2.72 8.26
C GLY A 325 -8.99 1.65 7.27
N LEU A 326 -9.23 2.04 6.02
CA LEU A 326 -9.66 1.15 4.96
C LEU A 326 -8.52 0.22 4.55
N ALA A 327 -7.32 0.75 4.37
CA ALA A 327 -6.14 -0.05 4.03
C ALA A 327 -5.87 -1.16 5.07
N ASN A 328 -5.84 -0.82 6.37
CA ASN A 328 -5.66 -1.77 7.46
C ASN A 328 -6.82 -2.77 7.59
N TYR A 329 -8.07 -2.32 7.40
CA TYR A 329 -9.25 -3.19 7.46
C TYR A 329 -9.23 -4.24 6.35
N VAL A 330 -8.88 -3.83 5.12
CA VAL A 330 -8.75 -4.73 3.97
C VAL A 330 -7.57 -5.66 4.16
N GLU A 331 -6.41 -5.15 4.57
CA GLU A 331 -5.22 -5.95 4.85
C GLU A 331 -5.55 -7.09 5.83
N ALA A 332 -6.23 -6.81 6.93
CA ALA A 332 -6.63 -7.80 7.92
C ALA A 332 -7.55 -8.91 7.38
N LYS A 333 -8.27 -8.67 6.28
CA LYS A 333 -9.10 -9.69 5.62
C LYS A 333 -8.28 -10.70 4.80
N PHE A 334 -7.14 -10.27 4.27
CA PHE A 334 -6.26 -11.12 3.46
C PHE A 334 -5.02 -11.59 4.23
N TYR A 335 -4.74 -10.97 5.37
CA TYR A 335 -3.59 -11.24 6.21
C TYR A 335 -4.01 -11.25 7.69
N GLU A 336 -4.45 -12.42 8.17
CA GLU A 336 -5.10 -12.61 9.48
C GLU A 336 -4.28 -12.07 10.67
N ARG A 337 -2.95 -12.07 10.59
CA ARG A 337 -2.06 -11.53 11.63
C ARG A 337 -2.35 -10.05 11.91
N LYS A 338 -2.71 -9.27 10.88
CA LYS A 338 -2.95 -7.84 11.02
C LYS A 338 -4.14 -7.55 11.93
N GLN A 339 -5.16 -8.42 11.93
CA GLN A 339 -6.31 -8.29 12.82
C GLN A 339 -5.88 -8.27 14.30
N PHE A 340 -4.97 -9.15 14.69
CA PHE A 340 -4.45 -9.16 16.06
C PHE A 340 -3.78 -7.83 16.42
N HIS A 341 -2.89 -7.33 15.55
CA HIS A 341 -2.16 -6.09 15.79
C HIS A 341 -3.09 -4.88 15.95
N ILE A 342 -4.09 -4.74 15.07
CA ILE A 342 -5.11 -3.69 15.17
C ILE A 342 -5.80 -3.71 16.54
N TYR A 343 -6.25 -4.89 16.98
CA TYR A 343 -6.99 -5.02 18.24
C TYR A 343 -6.09 -4.80 19.47
N ASN A 344 -4.87 -5.33 19.44
CA ASN A 344 -3.89 -5.16 20.52
C ASN A 344 -3.50 -3.69 20.71
N ASP A 345 -3.26 -2.99 19.60
CA ASP A 345 -2.84 -1.58 19.64
C ASP A 345 -4.02 -0.68 20.04
N ALA A 346 -5.23 -0.97 19.56
CA ALA A 346 -6.44 -0.29 20.00
C ALA A 346 -6.68 -0.47 21.52
N GLU A 347 -6.55 -1.69 22.05
CA GLU A 347 -6.67 -1.95 23.50
C GLU A 347 -5.65 -1.12 24.29
N LYS A 348 -4.40 -1.10 23.85
CA LYS A 348 -3.33 -0.30 24.46
C LYS A 348 -3.68 1.18 24.47
N LEU A 349 -4.13 1.74 23.35
CA LEU A 349 -4.51 3.16 23.23
C LEU A 349 -5.69 3.51 24.14
N ILE A 350 -6.68 2.62 24.27
CA ILE A 350 -7.84 2.81 25.15
C ILE A 350 -7.39 2.80 26.61
N ARG A 351 -6.58 1.81 27.01
CA ARG A 351 -6.03 1.71 28.38
C ARG A 351 -5.18 2.93 28.75
N GLU A 352 -4.43 3.47 27.78
CA GLU A 352 -3.62 4.68 27.93
C GLU A 352 -4.44 5.98 27.82
N ASN A 353 -5.76 5.91 27.61
CA ASN A 353 -6.67 7.06 27.42
C ASN A 353 -6.20 8.01 26.30
N LYS A 354 -5.65 7.44 25.23
CA LYS A 354 -5.17 8.16 24.03
C LYS A 354 -6.21 8.25 22.92
N VAL A 355 -7.27 7.44 22.98
CA VAL A 355 -8.33 7.46 21.97
C VAL A 355 -9.15 8.76 22.10
N PRO A 356 -9.30 9.54 21.02
CA PRO A 356 -10.10 10.76 21.01
C PRO A 356 -11.57 10.51 21.38
N LYS A 357 -12.20 11.46 22.08
CA LYS A 357 -13.60 11.34 22.54
C LYS A 357 -14.62 11.89 21.54
N THR A 358 -14.17 12.67 20.57
CA THR A 358 -15.00 13.24 19.49
C THR A 358 -14.34 12.95 18.14
N PHE A 359 -15.15 12.84 17.10
CA PHE A 359 -14.68 12.67 15.73
C PHE A 359 -13.84 13.86 15.28
N LYS A 360 -14.20 15.08 15.68
CA LYS A 360 -13.36 16.26 15.41
C LYS A 360 -11.96 16.09 15.99
N SER A 361 -11.84 15.65 17.25
CA SER A 361 -10.53 15.41 17.86
C SER A 361 -9.76 14.26 17.22
N LEU A 362 -10.44 13.31 16.57
CA LEU A 362 -9.80 12.27 15.76
C LEU A 362 -9.19 12.87 14.49
N LEU A 363 -9.94 13.70 13.76
CA LEU A 363 -9.44 14.40 12.57
C LEU A 363 -8.26 15.32 12.92
N ASP A 364 -8.39 16.10 14.00
CA ASP A 364 -7.36 17.04 14.45
C ASP A 364 -6.08 16.30 14.92
N ALA A 365 -6.17 15.02 15.31
CA ALA A 365 -5.04 14.20 15.71
C ALA A 365 -4.17 13.73 14.53
N LYS A 366 -4.72 13.64 13.31
CA LYS A 366 -4.02 13.13 12.11
C LYS A 366 -3.33 11.78 12.41
N TYR A 367 -2.02 11.69 12.20
CA TYR A 367 -1.20 10.48 12.43
C TYR A 367 -0.68 10.32 13.87
N LYS A 368 -1.10 11.17 14.81
CA LYS A 368 -0.64 11.11 16.20
C LYS A 368 -0.96 9.75 16.82
N ASP A 369 -0.01 9.21 17.58
CA ASP A 369 -0.13 7.92 18.27
C ASP A 369 -0.51 6.75 17.34
N LEU A 370 -0.31 6.89 16.02
CA LEU A 370 -0.77 5.94 14.99
C LEU A 370 -2.28 5.63 15.07
N LEU A 371 -3.08 6.58 15.57
CA LEU A 371 -4.53 6.44 15.71
C LEU A 371 -5.23 5.95 14.42
N PRO A 372 -4.87 6.44 13.21
CA PRO A 372 -5.47 5.96 11.97
C PRO A 372 -5.32 4.44 11.74
N TYR A 373 -4.19 3.87 12.13
CA TYR A 373 -3.86 2.46 11.89
C TYR A 373 -4.54 1.50 12.85
N SER A 374 -4.84 1.93 14.08
CA SER A 374 -5.49 1.08 15.10
C SER A 374 -6.97 1.38 15.31
N ILE A 375 -7.38 2.65 15.24
CA ILE A 375 -8.77 3.08 15.47
C ILE A 375 -9.54 3.20 14.15
N GLY A 376 -8.91 3.73 13.09
CA GLY A 376 -9.49 3.82 11.75
C GLY A 376 -10.12 2.51 11.25
N PRO A 377 -9.42 1.35 11.27
CA PRO A 377 -10.01 0.10 10.79
C PRO A 377 -11.19 -0.40 11.64
N LEU A 378 -11.28 -0.02 12.92
CA LEU A 378 -12.44 -0.34 13.75
C LEU A 378 -13.67 0.46 13.30
N LEU A 379 -13.49 1.74 12.96
CA LEU A 379 -14.56 2.58 12.42
C LEU A 379 -15.00 2.08 11.05
N VAL A 380 -14.06 1.81 10.14
CA VAL A 380 -14.37 1.28 8.80
C VAL A 380 -15.10 -0.06 8.91
N LYS A 381 -14.63 -0.99 9.76
CA LYS A 381 -15.32 -2.25 10.02
C LYS A 381 -16.75 -2.02 10.50
N HIS A 382 -16.94 -1.15 11.50
CA HIS A 382 -18.26 -0.86 12.04
C HIS A 382 -19.20 -0.27 10.97
N ILE A 383 -18.72 0.69 10.18
CA ILE A 383 -19.50 1.31 9.11
C ILE A 383 -19.89 0.25 8.06
N HIS A 384 -18.90 -0.50 7.58
CA HIS A 384 -19.11 -1.52 6.55
C HIS A 384 -20.12 -2.58 6.98
N GLU A 385 -20.04 -3.07 8.21
CA GLU A 385 -20.90 -4.16 8.68
C GLU A 385 -22.28 -3.70 9.20
N THR A 386 -22.42 -2.43 9.59
CA THR A 386 -23.70 -1.90 10.15
C THR A 386 -24.52 -1.15 9.11
N TYR A 387 -23.86 -0.33 8.29
CA TYR A 387 -24.50 0.54 7.30
C TYR A 387 -24.32 0.03 5.85
N GLY A 388 -23.52 -1.02 5.67
CA GLY A 388 -23.27 -1.63 4.38
C GLY A 388 -22.13 -0.95 3.62
N LYS A 389 -21.73 -1.59 2.53
CA LYS A 389 -20.65 -1.13 1.67
C LYS A 389 -20.96 0.17 0.94
N GLU A 390 -22.23 0.45 0.68
CA GLU A 390 -22.69 1.69 0.05
C GLU A 390 -22.34 2.92 0.88
N ALA A 391 -22.31 2.81 2.21
CA ALA A 391 -21.90 3.92 3.08
C ALA A 391 -20.41 4.26 2.90
N ILE A 392 -19.53 3.25 2.81
CA ILE A 392 -18.09 3.46 2.56
C ILE A 392 -17.88 4.11 1.18
N VAL A 393 -18.56 3.59 0.16
CA VAL A 393 -18.49 4.13 -1.21
C VAL A 393 -19.01 5.56 -1.28
N SER A 394 -20.11 5.87 -0.58
CA SER A 394 -20.70 7.22 -0.55
C SER A 394 -19.77 8.20 0.16
N TYR A 395 -19.22 7.78 1.30
CA TYR A 395 -18.24 8.56 2.06
C TYR A 395 -17.07 9.00 1.17
N GLN A 396 -16.43 8.02 0.54
CA GLN A 396 -15.29 8.26 -0.33
C GLN A 396 -15.66 9.19 -1.50
N LYS A 397 -16.79 8.96 -2.17
CA LYS A 397 -17.23 9.80 -3.29
C LYS A 397 -17.39 11.28 -2.90
N GLU A 398 -17.96 11.53 -1.72
CA GLU A 398 -18.16 12.88 -1.22
C GLU A 398 -16.84 13.55 -0.82
N THR A 399 -15.95 12.84 -0.12
CA THR A 399 -14.65 13.39 0.27
C THR A 399 -13.75 13.65 -0.94
N CYS A 400 -13.77 12.79 -1.98
CA CYS A 400 -13.01 12.99 -3.22
C CYS A 400 -13.32 14.32 -3.94
N VAL A 401 -14.55 14.85 -3.77
CA VAL A 401 -14.99 16.12 -4.41
C VAL A 401 -14.98 17.31 -3.44
N GLY A 402 -14.41 17.15 -2.25
CA GLY A 402 -14.18 18.25 -1.31
C GLY A 402 -15.21 18.39 -0.19
N THR A 403 -16.12 17.43 0.01
CA THR A 403 -17.00 17.44 1.18
C THR A 403 -16.19 17.14 2.44
N ALA A 404 -16.39 17.94 3.50
CA ALA A 404 -15.67 17.74 4.75
C ALA A 404 -15.99 16.36 5.38
N PRO A 405 -14.98 15.65 5.96
CA PRO A 405 -15.13 14.30 6.51
C PRO A 405 -16.33 14.10 7.43
N ALA A 406 -16.59 15.01 8.37
CA ALA A 406 -17.71 14.89 9.31
C ALA A 406 -19.07 14.93 8.59
N LEU A 407 -19.22 15.80 7.58
CA LEU A 407 -20.45 15.90 6.81
C LEU A 407 -20.63 14.70 5.88
N ALA A 408 -19.56 14.28 5.20
CA ALA A 408 -19.59 13.11 4.33
C ALA A 408 -20.00 11.84 5.11
N LEU A 409 -19.46 11.66 6.33
CA LEU A 409 -19.82 10.51 7.17
C LEU A 409 -21.29 10.57 7.61
N GLN A 410 -21.78 11.74 7.97
CA GLN A 410 -23.18 11.94 8.33
C GLN A 410 -24.12 11.68 7.15
N ASN A 411 -23.76 12.13 5.95
CA ASN A 411 -24.54 11.89 4.73
C ASN A 411 -24.57 10.39 4.37
N ALA A 412 -23.43 9.71 4.50
CA ALA A 412 -23.30 8.29 4.17
C ALA A 412 -24.04 7.36 5.15
N THR A 413 -24.12 7.72 6.43
CA THR A 413 -24.65 6.83 7.49
C THR A 413 -25.99 7.29 8.06
N GLY A 414 -26.38 8.56 7.87
CA GLY A 414 -27.52 9.19 8.52
C GLY A 414 -27.33 9.44 10.03
N VAL A 415 -26.12 9.19 10.56
CA VAL A 415 -25.81 9.24 12.00
C VAL A 415 -24.68 10.23 12.25
N SER A 416 -24.62 10.83 13.45
CA SER A 416 -23.55 11.78 13.77
C SER A 416 -22.18 11.07 13.83
N PRO A 417 -21.10 11.71 13.36
CA PRO A 417 -19.75 11.13 13.41
C PRO A 417 -19.27 10.73 14.82
N ASP A 418 -19.65 11.49 15.84
CA ASP A 418 -19.33 11.16 17.24
C ASP A 418 -20.01 9.86 17.69
N GLN A 419 -21.24 9.61 17.22
CA GLN A 419 -21.97 8.38 17.52
C GLN A 419 -21.33 7.19 16.80
N ILE A 420 -20.88 7.35 15.55
CA ILE A 420 -20.11 6.31 14.83
C ILE A 420 -18.83 5.94 15.59
N LEU A 421 -18.05 6.93 16.04
CA LEU A 421 -16.85 6.68 16.83
C LEU A 421 -17.18 5.90 18.11
N LYS A 422 -18.20 6.35 18.86
CA LYS A 422 -18.63 5.70 20.10
C LYS A 422 -19.09 4.25 19.88
N ASP A 423 -19.91 4.01 18.86
CA ASP A 423 -20.47 2.69 18.58
C ASP A 423 -19.40 1.72 18.07
N SER A 424 -18.43 2.22 17.30
CA SER A 424 -17.27 1.45 16.85
C SER A 424 -16.42 0.98 18.04
N LEU A 425 -16.14 1.86 19.01
CA LEU A 425 -15.42 1.51 20.22
C LEU A 425 -16.23 0.55 21.13
N SER A 426 -17.54 0.77 21.26
CA SER A 426 -18.41 -0.15 22.01
C SER A 426 -18.44 -1.56 21.39
N ARG A 427 -18.40 -1.63 20.06
CA ARG A 427 -18.32 -2.89 19.33
C ARG A 427 -16.97 -3.58 19.57
N PHE A 428 -15.86 -2.83 19.48
CA PHE A 428 -14.53 -3.34 19.79
C PHE A 428 -14.49 -3.99 21.19
N GLU A 429 -15.01 -3.33 22.22
CA GLU A 429 -15.03 -3.86 23.59
C GLU A 429 -15.75 -5.22 23.71
N LYS A 430 -16.76 -5.48 22.88
CA LYS A 430 -17.49 -6.76 22.86
C LYS A 430 -16.71 -7.87 22.16
N GLU A 431 -15.87 -7.52 21.19
CA GLU A 431 -15.20 -8.49 20.31
C GLU A 431 -13.75 -8.78 20.73
N LYS A 432 -13.09 -7.85 21.44
CA LYS A 432 -11.64 -7.87 21.69
C LYS A 432 -11.17 -9.14 22.41
N ASP A 433 -11.91 -9.62 23.40
CA ASP A 433 -11.48 -10.75 24.23
C ASP A 433 -11.48 -12.08 23.45
N SER A 434 -12.21 -12.17 22.33
CA SER A 434 -12.13 -13.32 21.43
C SER A 434 -10.87 -13.24 20.56
N VAL A 435 -10.62 -12.07 19.96
CA VAL A 435 -9.49 -11.86 19.04
C VAL A 435 -8.15 -11.93 19.77
N LEU A 436 -8.05 -11.31 20.95
CA LEU A 436 -6.80 -11.25 21.73
C LEU A 436 -6.44 -12.61 22.34
N ARG A 437 -7.43 -13.43 22.71
CA ARG A 437 -7.21 -14.78 23.23
C ARG A 437 -6.57 -15.70 22.20
N ASP A 438 -6.99 -15.59 20.94
CA ASP A 438 -6.41 -16.31 19.82
C ASP A 438 -5.14 -15.63 19.27
N GLY A 439 -4.65 -14.57 19.94
CA GLY A 439 -3.62 -13.69 19.40
C GLY A 439 -2.35 -14.40 18.98
N LYS A 440 -1.86 -15.36 19.78
CA LYS A 440 -0.67 -16.13 19.42
C LYS A 440 -0.88 -17.01 18.20
N LYS A 441 -2.06 -17.65 18.10
CA LYS A 441 -2.44 -18.44 16.93
C LYS A 441 -2.51 -17.57 15.68
N LEU A 442 -3.13 -16.39 15.78
CA LEU A 442 -3.23 -15.43 14.68
C LEU A 442 -1.83 -14.95 14.25
N GLN A 443 -0.97 -14.53 15.18
CA GLN A 443 0.41 -14.09 14.90
C GLN A 443 1.26 -15.13 14.15
N LEU A 444 1.03 -16.41 14.42
CA LEU A 444 1.78 -17.52 13.82
C LEU A 444 1.04 -18.14 12.62
N ALA A 445 -0.11 -17.59 12.22
CA ALA A 445 -0.91 -18.11 11.11
C ALA A 445 -0.08 -18.14 9.82
N GLY A 446 -0.03 -19.31 9.17
CA GLY A 446 0.74 -19.52 7.94
C GLY A 446 2.22 -19.88 8.15
N TYR A 447 2.75 -19.84 9.38
CA TYR A 447 4.09 -20.39 9.66
C TYR A 447 4.11 -21.91 9.60
N THR A 448 5.30 -22.49 9.46
CA THR A 448 5.49 -23.93 9.63
C THR A 448 4.98 -24.37 11.00
N VAL A 449 4.18 -25.43 11.00
CA VAL A 449 3.80 -26.16 12.21
C VAL A 449 4.95 -27.11 12.55
N MET A 450 5.54 -26.96 13.72
CA MET A 450 6.58 -27.86 14.19
C MET A 450 5.95 -29.22 14.53
N ASN A 451 6.55 -30.31 14.08
CA ASN A 451 6.03 -31.66 14.31
C ASN A 451 6.91 -32.44 15.31
N SER A 452 6.26 -33.30 16.09
CA SER A 452 6.97 -34.32 16.88
C SER A 452 7.53 -35.40 15.96
N LYS A 453 8.70 -35.96 16.33
CA LYS A 453 9.26 -37.18 15.71
C LYS A 453 8.39 -38.42 15.99
N PHE A 454 7.50 -38.34 16.98
CA PHE A 454 6.58 -39.40 17.41
C PHE A 454 5.13 -38.87 17.38
N PRO A 455 4.51 -38.76 16.18
CA PRO A 455 3.25 -38.03 16.02
C PRO A 455 2.08 -38.70 16.76
N ALA A 456 2.05 -40.03 16.80
CA ALA A 456 0.96 -40.79 17.42
C ALA A 456 1.00 -40.66 18.95
N GLU A 457 2.19 -40.74 19.53
CA GLU A 457 2.46 -40.60 20.96
C GLU A 457 2.19 -39.18 21.42
N TYR A 458 2.66 -38.19 20.67
CA TYR A 458 2.40 -36.78 20.97
C TYR A 458 0.90 -36.45 20.89
N LYS A 459 0.21 -36.94 19.86
CA LYS A 459 -1.25 -36.79 19.74
C LYS A 459 -1.98 -37.45 20.92
N SER A 460 -1.61 -38.67 21.29
CA SER A 460 -2.21 -39.33 22.46
C SER A 460 -1.96 -38.56 23.76
N PHE A 461 -0.80 -37.92 23.90
CA PHE A 461 -0.51 -37.03 25.03
C PHE A 461 -1.41 -35.80 25.02
N LEU A 462 -1.59 -35.13 23.88
CA LEU A 462 -2.49 -33.97 23.79
C LEU A 462 -3.94 -34.32 24.13
N GLU A 463 -4.41 -35.51 23.77
CA GLU A 463 -5.78 -35.95 24.05
C GLU A 463 -6.01 -36.41 25.50
N LYS A 464 -5.01 -37.02 26.14
CA LYS A 464 -5.17 -37.71 27.44
C LYS A 464 -4.38 -37.10 28.59
N GLY A 465 -3.37 -36.29 28.29
CA GLY A 465 -2.38 -35.83 29.26
C GLY A 465 -1.60 -36.99 29.89
N PHE A 466 -0.97 -36.71 31.03
CA PHE A 466 -0.40 -37.74 31.91
C PHE A 466 -1.31 -37.94 33.11
N ALA A 467 -1.71 -39.18 33.37
CA ALA A 467 -2.40 -39.57 34.60
C ALA A 467 -1.37 -40.08 35.60
N LEU A 468 -0.97 -39.24 36.56
CA LEU A 468 0.00 -39.56 37.60
C LEU A 468 -0.57 -39.34 39.00
N PRO A 469 -0.17 -40.13 40.01
CA PRO A 469 -0.69 -40.07 41.36
C PRO A 469 -0.25 -38.80 42.10
N GLU A 470 -1.03 -38.36 43.09
CA GLU A 470 -0.73 -37.17 43.89
C GLU A 470 0.50 -37.31 44.79
N SER A 471 0.94 -38.54 45.07
CA SER A 471 2.17 -38.85 45.80
C SER A 471 3.12 -39.64 44.92
N ALA A 472 4.41 -39.28 44.97
CA ALA A 472 5.45 -40.01 44.29
C ALA A 472 5.66 -41.42 44.86
N LEU A 473 5.29 -41.66 46.13
CA LEU A 473 5.41 -42.95 46.80
C LEU A 473 4.55 -44.05 46.16
N GLU A 474 3.50 -43.67 45.43
CA GLU A 474 2.59 -44.59 44.73
C GLU A 474 3.19 -45.13 43.42
N ILE A 475 4.21 -44.47 42.88
CA ILE A 475 4.94 -44.96 41.70
C ILE A 475 5.94 -46.02 42.15
N LYS A 476 5.67 -47.30 41.84
CA LYS A 476 6.47 -48.46 42.25
C LYS A 476 7.45 -48.96 41.19
N VAL A 477 7.17 -48.79 39.89
CA VAL A 477 8.03 -49.32 38.82
C VAL A 477 8.32 -48.28 37.75
N TYR A 478 9.49 -48.41 37.11
CA TYR A 478 9.99 -47.46 36.10
C TYR A 478 8.99 -47.19 34.97
N THR A 479 8.28 -48.23 34.53
CA THR A 479 7.33 -48.18 33.41
C THR A 479 6.03 -47.44 33.72
N GLN A 480 5.76 -47.13 34.99
CA GLN A 480 4.63 -46.26 35.36
C GLN A 480 4.89 -44.80 35.03
N LEU A 481 6.16 -44.39 34.86
CA LEU A 481 6.49 -43.07 34.37
C LEU A 481 6.55 -43.06 32.83
N PRO A 482 5.85 -42.15 32.15
CA PRO A 482 5.89 -42.06 30.69
C PRO A 482 7.32 -41.77 30.20
N SER A 483 7.62 -42.11 28.95
CA SER A 483 8.86 -41.69 28.31
C SER A 483 8.62 -40.39 27.54
N LEU A 484 9.11 -39.28 28.09
CA LEU A 484 9.17 -37.98 27.45
C LEU A 484 9.97 -38.03 26.14
N GLN A 485 11.03 -38.85 26.07
CA GLN A 485 11.86 -39.08 24.88
C GLN A 485 11.09 -39.77 23.73
N LYS A 486 9.91 -40.35 23.99
CA LYS A 486 9.02 -40.90 22.95
C LYS A 486 7.86 -39.99 22.60
N ILE A 487 7.82 -38.77 23.14
CA ILE A 487 6.68 -37.85 23.01
C ILE A 487 7.16 -36.50 22.47
N PHE A 488 8.12 -35.88 23.17
CA PHE A 488 8.50 -34.48 22.96
C PHE A 488 9.65 -34.22 21.98
N PRO A 489 10.46 -35.19 21.50
CA PRO A 489 11.42 -34.88 20.46
C PRO A 489 10.77 -34.32 19.19
N ALA A 490 11.27 -33.21 18.68
CA ALA A 490 10.75 -32.49 17.53
C ALA A 490 11.72 -32.56 16.33
N ALA A 491 11.17 -32.44 15.11
CA ALA A 491 11.95 -32.39 13.87
C ALA A 491 12.45 -30.95 13.60
N VAL A 492 13.44 -30.49 14.36
CA VAL A 492 13.96 -29.10 14.32
C VAL A 492 15.15 -28.91 13.38
N GLU A 493 15.61 -29.96 12.71
CA GLU A 493 16.89 -29.99 12.00
C GLU A 493 17.01 -28.91 10.92
N SER A 494 15.91 -28.64 10.21
CA SER A 494 15.87 -27.60 9.17
C SER A 494 16.01 -26.17 9.72
N PHE A 495 15.68 -25.94 11.00
CA PHE A 495 15.57 -24.62 11.61
C PHE A 495 16.66 -24.32 12.65
N SER A 496 17.17 -25.36 13.32
CA SER A 496 18.17 -25.24 14.38
C SER A 496 19.37 -24.43 13.91
N SER A 497 19.89 -23.55 14.76
CA SER A 497 20.96 -22.56 14.49
C SER A 497 20.63 -21.45 13.48
N LYS A 498 19.60 -21.60 12.64
CA LYS A 498 19.22 -20.64 11.60
C LYS A 498 18.13 -19.67 12.05
N LEU A 499 17.18 -20.15 12.85
CA LEU A 499 16.05 -19.37 13.34
C LEU A 499 15.80 -19.64 14.83
N GLU A 500 15.49 -18.57 15.55
CA GLU A 500 14.97 -18.60 16.91
C GLU A 500 13.59 -17.97 16.90
N GLY A 501 12.63 -18.56 17.61
CA GLY A 501 11.30 -18.01 17.75
C GLY A 501 10.18 -19.03 17.88
N ASP A 502 8.97 -18.51 17.82
CA ASP A 502 7.73 -19.27 17.95
C ASP A 502 7.27 -19.92 16.63
N PHE A 503 6.64 -21.08 16.80
CA PHE A 503 5.97 -21.89 15.80
C PHE A 503 4.65 -22.40 16.39
N LEU A 504 3.73 -22.77 15.50
CA LEU A 504 2.56 -23.54 15.90
C LEU A 504 2.96 -24.99 16.17
N GLY A 505 2.27 -25.63 17.10
CA GLY A 505 2.33 -27.06 17.34
C GLY A 505 1.01 -27.76 17.00
N PRO A 506 1.00 -29.11 16.93
CA PRO A 506 -0.21 -29.88 16.69
C PRO A 506 -1.24 -29.72 17.82
N GLY A 507 -2.53 -29.81 17.48
CA GLY A 507 -3.62 -29.87 18.46
C GLY A 507 -3.74 -28.61 19.35
N GLY A 508 -3.34 -27.44 18.84
CA GLY A 508 -3.42 -26.18 19.56
C GLY A 508 -2.27 -25.91 20.53
N SER A 509 -1.24 -26.77 20.55
CA SER A 509 -0.01 -26.46 21.27
C SER A 509 0.84 -25.45 20.51
N TYR A 510 1.85 -24.93 21.19
CA TYR A 510 2.83 -24.01 20.66
C TYR A 510 4.24 -24.57 20.85
N PHE A 511 5.16 -24.03 20.08
CA PHE A 511 6.55 -24.46 20.06
C PHE A 511 7.48 -23.26 20.00
N TYR A 512 8.51 -23.23 20.83
CA TYR A 512 9.57 -22.22 20.78
C TYR A 512 10.92 -22.90 20.55
N LEU A 513 11.65 -22.46 19.51
CA LEU A 513 13.00 -22.92 19.21
C LEU A 513 14.00 -21.84 19.63
N TRP A 514 14.99 -22.21 20.44
CA TRP A 514 16.15 -21.34 20.69
C TRP A 514 17.23 -21.56 19.63
N LYS A 515 18.03 -20.53 19.35
CA LYS A 515 19.11 -20.57 18.36
C LYS A 515 20.14 -21.67 18.65
N LYS A 516 20.32 -22.02 19.93
CA LYS A 516 21.24 -23.09 20.38
C LYS A 516 20.69 -24.51 20.15
N GLY A 517 19.47 -24.66 19.64
CA GLY A 517 18.85 -25.96 19.33
C GLY A 517 18.01 -26.57 20.46
N ASN A 518 18.01 -25.96 21.67
CA ASN A 518 17.01 -26.28 22.68
C ASN A 518 15.62 -25.85 22.20
N TYR A 519 14.57 -26.48 22.68
CA TYR A 519 13.21 -26.09 22.33
C TYR A 519 12.19 -26.43 23.41
N ARG A 520 11.03 -25.81 23.33
CA ARG A 520 9.93 -26.00 24.28
C ARG A 520 8.63 -26.23 23.55
N TRP A 521 7.94 -27.30 23.91
CA TRP A 521 6.51 -27.45 23.65
C TRP A 521 5.71 -26.87 24.79
N TYR A 522 4.58 -26.25 24.53
CA TYR A 522 3.72 -25.74 25.59
C TYR A 522 2.27 -25.59 25.14
N GLY A 523 1.36 -25.70 26.09
CA GLY A 523 -0.06 -25.34 25.96
C GLY A 523 -0.48 -24.47 27.15
N ASP A 524 -1.78 -24.26 27.32
CA ASP A 524 -2.30 -23.37 28.35
C ASP A 524 -1.94 -23.79 29.79
N THR A 525 -1.73 -25.09 30.02
CA THR A 525 -1.58 -25.68 31.36
C THR A 525 -0.32 -26.52 31.55
N TRP A 526 0.56 -26.59 30.53
CA TRP A 526 1.76 -27.42 30.57
C TRP A 526 2.88 -26.89 29.68
N GLU A 527 4.12 -27.24 30.02
CA GLU A 527 5.28 -27.04 29.14
C GLU A 527 6.26 -28.22 29.21
N ALA A 528 6.94 -28.51 28.10
CA ALA A 528 8.01 -29.50 28.01
C ALA A 528 9.25 -28.85 27.40
N ASN A 529 10.27 -28.61 28.22
CA ASN A 529 11.57 -28.09 27.77
C ASN A 529 12.46 -29.26 27.38
N VAL A 530 12.91 -29.28 26.13
CA VAL A 530 13.78 -30.31 25.57
C VAL A 530 15.17 -29.72 25.39
N PHE A 531 16.16 -30.34 26.04
CA PHE A 531 17.58 -30.07 25.90
C PHE A 531 18.20 -31.27 25.18
N PRO A 532 18.29 -31.24 23.83
CA PRO A 532 18.80 -32.37 23.05
C PRO A 532 20.18 -32.82 23.55
N GLY A 533 20.37 -34.13 23.70
CA GLY A 533 21.63 -34.69 24.23
C GLY A 533 21.83 -34.51 25.74
N ASN A 534 20.77 -34.20 26.50
CA ASN A 534 20.85 -34.03 27.95
C ASN A 534 19.60 -34.52 28.68
N GLN A 535 18.50 -33.76 28.61
CA GLN A 535 17.27 -34.08 29.36
C GLN A 535 16.02 -33.44 28.76
N ILE A 536 14.86 -33.98 29.13
CA ILE A 536 13.55 -33.37 28.91
C ILE A 536 12.93 -33.08 30.28
N LEU A 537 12.48 -31.84 30.46
CA LEU A 537 11.79 -31.35 31.65
C LEU A 537 10.35 -31.00 31.29
N TYR A 538 9.40 -31.82 31.75
CA TYR A 538 7.97 -31.56 31.62
C TYR A 538 7.41 -30.98 32.92
N ARG A 539 6.63 -29.91 32.81
CA ARG A 539 5.88 -29.28 33.90
C ARG A 539 4.40 -29.29 33.56
N GLY A 540 3.61 -30.01 34.35
CA GLY A 540 2.16 -29.89 34.38
C GLY A 540 1.72 -28.82 35.38
N SER A 541 0.42 -28.68 35.60
CA SER A 541 -0.14 -27.63 36.47
C SER A 541 0.36 -27.69 37.92
N ASN A 542 0.73 -28.87 38.42
CA ASN A 542 1.18 -29.07 39.80
C ASN A 542 2.21 -30.20 39.95
N PHE A 543 2.77 -30.74 38.87
CA PHE A 543 3.76 -31.82 38.95
C PHE A 543 4.86 -31.63 37.90
N THR A 544 6.00 -32.28 38.12
CA THR A 544 7.14 -32.23 37.21
C THR A 544 7.62 -33.65 36.88
N LEU A 545 7.95 -33.87 35.61
CA LEU A 545 8.66 -35.06 35.14
C LEU A 545 10.00 -34.64 34.52
N ILE A 546 11.04 -35.41 34.81
CA ILE A 546 12.36 -35.24 34.19
C ILE A 546 12.79 -36.57 33.63
N GLU A 547 13.24 -36.61 32.37
CA GLU A 547 13.88 -37.78 31.77
C GLU A 547 15.21 -37.35 31.16
N TRP A 548 16.30 -37.95 31.66
CA TRP A 548 17.64 -37.74 31.12
C TRP A 548 17.90 -38.66 29.92
N GLU A 549 18.85 -38.30 29.08
CA GLU A 549 19.22 -39.07 27.89
C GLU A 549 19.71 -40.49 28.23
N ASP A 550 20.34 -40.66 29.39
CA ASP A 550 20.79 -41.97 29.90
C ASP A 550 19.64 -42.89 30.36
N GLY A 551 18.38 -42.42 30.28
CA GLY A 551 17.19 -43.17 30.65
C GLY A 551 16.77 -42.99 32.11
N LYS A 552 17.50 -42.23 32.93
CA LYS A 552 17.05 -41.86 34.29
C LYS A 552 15.74 -41.08 34.21
N LYS A 553 14.83 -41.33 35.16
CA LYS A 553 13.54 -40.63 35.27
C LYS A 553 13.31 -40.08 36.68
N GLN A 554 12.69 -38.92 36.78
CA GLN A 554 12.22 -38.36 38.05
C GLN A 554 10.77 -37.89 37.91
N TYR A 555 9.97 -38.13 38.94
CA TYR A 555 8.65 -37.54 39.12
C TYR A 555 8.63 -36.78 40.43
N ILE A 556 8.21 -35.51 40.39
CA ILE A 556 7.97 -34.66 41.55
C ILE A 556 6.46 -34.41 41.58
N SER A 557 5.82 -34.86 42.65
CA SER A 557 4.37 -34.84 42.77
C SER A 557 3.85 -33.47 43.23
N PRO A 558 2.52 -33.26 43.21
CA PRO A 558 1.87 -32.10 43.82
C PRO A 558 2.14 -31.92 45.32
N LYS A 559 2.46 -33.01 46.04
CA LYS A 559 2.80 -32.96 47.48
C LYS A 559 4.26 -32.56 47.72
N GLY A 560 5.06 -32.41 46.67
CA GLY A 560 6.49 -32.09 46.75
C GLY A 560 7.39 -33.30 46.99
N ASP A 561 6.84 -34.47 47.33
CA ASP A 561 7.61 -35.72 47.34
C ASP A 561 8.02 -36.12 45.92
N SER A 562 9.10 -36.88 45.80
CA SER A 562 9.62 -37.30 44.50
C SER A 562 10.14 -38.72 44.48
N VAL A 563 10.10 -39.33 43.30
CA VAL A 563 10.74 -40.61 43.02
C VAL A 563 11.73 -40.41 41.88
N ILE A 564 12.95 -40.94 42.05
CA ILE A 564 13.99 -40.95 41.05
C ILE A 564 14.29 -42.40 40.71
N PHE A 565 14.09 -42.79 39.45
CA PHE A 565 14.57 -44.06 38.91
C PHE A 565 15.88 -43.82 38.17
N PHE A 566 16.95 -44.45 38.63
CA PHE A 566 18.26 -44.40 37.96
C PHE A 566 18.31 -45.34 36.76
N ASN A 567 17.56 -46.43 36.81
CA ASN A 567 17.35 -47.40 35.73
C ASN A 567 16.10 -48.25 36.04
N LEU A 568 15.91 -49.38 35.34
CA LEU A 568 14.76 -50.28 35.56
C LEU A 568 14.73 -50.93 36.96
N GLU A 569 15.88 -51.07 37.61
CA GLU A 569 16.07 -51.85 38.84
C GLU A 569 16.29 -50.96 40.08
N SER A 570 16.81 -49.75 39.90
CA SER A 570 17.23 -48.84 40.97
C SER A 570 16.37 -47.59 41.03
N LYS A 571 15.87 -47.29 42.23
CA LYS A 571 15.08 -46.09 42.52
C LYS A 571 15.32 -45.55 43.94
N SER A 572 15.04 -44.27 44.14
CA SER A 572 15.05 -43.59 45.43
C SER A 572 13.80 -42.72 45.57
N TYR A 573 13.28 -42.60 46.79
CA TYR A 573 12.18 -41.68 47.10
C TYR A 573 12.67 -40.58 48.03
N LEU A 574 12.20 -39.36 47.79
CA LEU A 574 12.49 -38.19 48.60
C LEU A 574 11.20 -37.57 49.10
N ASP A 575 11.17 -37.10 50.34
CA ASP A 575 10.08 -36.27 50.86
C ASP A 575 10.13 -34.84 50.29
N SER A 576 9.19 -33.99 50.71
CA SER A 576 9.12 -32.59 50.29
C SER A 576 10.34 -31.74 50.69
N ASP A 577 11.13 -32.18 51.67
CA ASP A 577 12.37 -31.53 52.11
C ASP A 577 13.61 -32.09 51.38
N GLY A 578 13.43 -33.04 50.47
CA GLY A 578 14.50 -33.71 49.75
C GLY A 578 15.23 -34.80 50.53
N LYS A 579 14.67 -35.27 51.65
CA LYS A 579 15.27 -36.34 52.46
C LYS A 579 14.85 -37.73 51.96
N PRO A 580 15.75 -38.73 51.94
CA PRO A 580 15.41 -40.09 51.56
C PRO A 580 14.31 -40.68 52.44
N VAL A 581 13.31 -41.29 51.81
CA VAL A 581 12.23 -42.01 52.51
C VAL A 581 12.00 -43.40 51.92
N THR A 582 11.44 -44.31 52.72
CA THR A 582 11.04 -45.65 52.27
C THR A 582 9.52 -45.66 52.06
N PRO A 583 9.01 -46.16 50.92
CA PRO A 583 7.59 -46.11 50.56
C PRO A 583 6.63 -46.89 51.44
#